data_AF-A0A8X6SUE4-F1
#
_entry.id   AF-A0A8X6SUE4-F1
#
_cell.length_a   1.000
_cell.length_b   1.000
_cell.length_c   1.000
_cell.angle_alpha   90.00
_cell.angle_beta   90.00
_cell.angle_gamma   90.00
#
_symmetry.space_group_name_H-M   'P 1'
#
loop_
_entity.id
_entity.type
_entity.pdbx_description
1 polymer ?
#
loop_
_entity_poly.entity_id
_entity_poly.type
_entity_poly.pdbx_seq_one_letter_code
_entity_poly.pdbx_strand_id
1 'polypeptide(L)'
;MFGTLPYDSPLPNQVKLNYPPIQQARQIAVNKTIKHHKVNKQRYDKHYVDAKFKVGDLVLYQNFSYPNSSKLQSPYNGPFKVVRKLSKEEL
;
A
#
# COMPACT_ATOMS: atom_id res chain seq x y z
N MET A 1 13.72 9.36 27.36
CA MET A 1 13.10 8.20 28.03
C MET A 1 11.85 7.83 27.24
N PHE A 2 11.82 6.67 26.57
CA PHE A 2 10.62 6.24 25.85
C PHE A 2 9.59 5.73 26.87
N GLY A 3 8.42 6.38 26.98
CA GLY A 3 7.30 5.85 27.77
C GLY A 3 6.62 6.81 28.75
N THR A 4 7.11 8.04 28.94
CA THR A 4 6.35 9.07 29.66
C THR A 4 5.43 9.79 28.67
N LEU A 5 4.12 9.77 28.93
CA LEU A 5 3.16 10.55 28.15
C LEU A 5 3.51 12.05 28.28
N PRO A 6 3.41 12.84 27.20
CA PRO A 6 3.72 14.28 27.24
C PRO A 6 2.68 15.10 28.02
N TYR A 7 1.61 14.46 28.49
CA TYR A 7 0.53 15.06 29.29
C TYR A 7 -0.06 14.02 30.24
N ASP A 8 -0.64 14.50 31.33
CA ASP A 8 -1.40 13.68 32.26
C ASP A 8 -2.72 13.21 31.62
N SER A 9 -3.13 11.99 31.95
CA SER A 9 -4.39 11.45 31.46
C SER A 9 -5.57 12.24 32.06
N PRO A 10 -6.54 12.71 31.25
CA PRO A 10 -7.68 13.50 31.74
C PRO A 10 -8.74 12.67 32.50
N LEU A 11 -8.54 11.35 32.63
CA LEU A 11 -9.49 10.45 33.28
C LEU A 11 -9.21 10.36 34.80
N PRO A 12 -10.23 10.58 35.66
CA PRO A 12 -10.04 10.79 37.11
C PRO A 12 -9.60 9.52 37.85
N ASN A 13 -9.97 8.35 37.34
CA ASN A 13 -9.49 7.07 37.82
C ASN A 13 -8.49 6.56 36.79
N GLN A 14 -7.20 6.78 37.03
CA GLN A 14 -6.14 6.05 36.35
C GLN A 14 -6.21 4.57 36.76
N VAL A 15 -7.28 3.87 36.36
CA VAL A 15 -7.22 2.44 36.10
C VAL A 15 -6.07 2.32 35.13
N LYS A 16 -4.91 1.85 35.63
CA LYS A 16 -3.70 1.51 34.88
C LYS A 16 -4.10 1.34 33.42
N LEU A 17 -3.71 2.28 32.55
CA LEU A 17 -3.85 2.07 31.12
C LEU A 17 -3.32 0.66 30.89
N ASN A 18 -4.21 -0.28 30.56
CA ASN A 18 -3.92 -1.71 30.65
C ASN A 18 -3.10 -2.13 29.42
N TYR A 19 -2.06 -1.35 29.16
CA TYR A 19 -1.13 -1.53 28.09
C TYR A 19 -0.22 -2.69 28.47
N PRO A 20 0.01 -3.61 27.52
CA PRO A 20 0.97 -4.66 27.76
C PRO A 20 2.36 -4.06 28.03
N PRO A 21 3.20 -4.71 28.86
CA PRO A 21 4.60 -4.36 29.02
C PRO A 21 5.29 -4.15 27.67
N ILE A 22 6.27 -3.24 27.60
CA ILE A 22 6.85 -2.79 26.34
C ILE A 22 7.36 -3.92 25.42
N GLN A 23 7.93 -4.98 26.00
CA GLN A 23 8.40 -6.14 25.26
C GLN A 23 7.24 -6.91 24.62
N GLN A 24 6.16 -7.14 25.37
CA GLN A 24 4.94 -7.77 24.87
C GLN A 24 4.26 -6.89 23.83
N ALA A 25 4.18 -5.56 24.04
CA ALA A 25 3.64 -4.61 23.09
C ALA A 25 4.38 -4.67 21.73
N ARG A 26 5.71 -4.74 21.75
CA ARG A 26 6.54 -4.88 20.55
C ARG A 26 6.27 -6.20 19.82
N GLN A 27 6.20 -7.31 20.55
CA GLN A 27 5.87 -8.62 19.97
C GLN A 27 4.48 -8.61 19.32
N ILE A 28 3.48 -8.05 20.01
CA ILE A 28 2.12 -7.89 19.48
C ILE A 28 2.12 -7.04 18.21
N ALA A 29 2.85 -5.91 18.21
CA ALA A 29 2.95 -5.04 17.05
C ALA A 29 3.55 -5.76 15.85
N VAL A 30 4.68 -6.47 16.02
CA VAL A 30 5.32 -7.25 14.96
C VAL A 30 4.36 -8.31 14.41
N ASN A 31 3.71 -9.08 15.28
CA ASN A 31 2.77 -10.13 14.88
C ASN A 31 1.57 -9.56 14.09
N LYS A 32 1.01 -8.43 14.55
CA LYS A 32 -0.08 -7.74 13.84
C LYS A 32 0.39 -7.21 12.49
N THR A 33 1.55 -6.59 12.41
CA THR A 33 2.14 -6.08 11.17
C THR A 33 2.31 -7.19 10.15
N ILE A 34 2.90 -8.33 10.54
CA ILE A 34 3.06 -9.50 9.65
C ILE A 34 1.70 -10.01 9.16
N LYS A 35 0.72 -10.13 10.07
CA LYS A 35 -0.65 -10.57 9.73
C LYS A 35 -1.30 -9.62 8.72
N HIS A 36 -1.23 -8.32 8.95
CA HIS A 36 -1.81 -7.32 8.07
C HIS A 36 -1.12 -7.28 6.71
N HIS A 37 0.21 -7.35 6.65
CA HIS A 37 0.93 -7.44 5.38
C HIS A 37 0.53 -8.67 4.57
N LYS A 38 0.38 -9.84 5.20
CA LYS A 38 -0.07 -11.06 4.52
C LYS A 38 -1.46 -10.89 3.90
N VAL A 39 -2.42 -10.39 4.67
CA VAL A 39 -3.80 -10.16 4.19
C VAL A 39 -3.82 -9.10 3.08
N ASN A 40 -3.07 -8.01 3.24
CA ASN A 40 -3.00 -6.96 2.23
C ASN A 40 -2.34 -7.45 0.94
N LYS A 41 -1.28 -8.26 1.05
CA LYS A 41 -0.67 -8.91 -0.12
C LYS A 41 -1.68 -9.80 -0.85
N GLN A 42 -2.40 -10.67 -0.13
CA GLN A 42 -3.44 -11.51 -0.73
C GLN A 42 -4.53 -10.70 -1.44
N ARG A 43 -4.97 -9.58 -0.84
CA ARG A 43 -5.95 -8.68 -1.47
C ARG A 43 -5.38 -8.02 -2.72
N TYR A 44 -4.13 -7.57 -2.67
CA TYR A 44 -3.45 -6.98 -3.81
C TYR A 44 -3.31 -8.00 -4.94
N ASP A 45 -2.74 -9.17 -4.66
CA ASP A 45 -2.52 -10.26 -5.64
C ASP A 45 -3.86 -10.76 -6.25
N LYS A 46 -4.98 -10.64 -5.53
CA LYS A 46 -6.32 -10.99 -6.06
C LYS A 46 -6.83 -9.99 -7.11
N HIS A 47 -6.51 -8.71 -6.96
CA HIS A 47 -7.05 -7.63 -7.80
C HIS A 47 -6.06 -7.12 -8.84
N TYR A 48 -4.76 -7.29 -8.59
CA TYR A 48 -3.70 -6.85 -9.46
C TYR A 48 -3.15 -8.06 -10.22
N VAL A 49 -3.32 -8.05 -11.54
CA VAL A 49 -2.75 -9.07 -12.43
C VAL A 49 -1.50 -8.48 -13.06
N ASP A 50 -0.40 -9.23 -13.02
CA ASP A 50 0.82 -8.84 -13.71
C ASP A 50 0.55 -8.64 -15.20
N ALA A 51 1.02 -7.51 -15.71
CA ALA A 51 0.79 -7.14 -17.10
C ALA A 51 1.73 -7.93 -18.03
N LYS A 52 1.21 -9.02 -18.60
CA LYS A 52 1.94 -9.91 -19.52
C LYS A 52 2.01 -9.36 -20.95
N PHE A 53 2.45 -8.11 -21.10
CA PHE A 53 2.59 -7.48 -22.42
C PHE A 53 3.71 -8.11 -23.24
N LYS A 54 3.45 -8.31 -24.53
CA LYS A 54 4.43 -8.76 -25.53
C LYS A 54 4.88 -7.59 -26.40
N VAL A 55 6.06 -7.74 -26.98
CA VAL A 55 6.56 -6.80 -27.99
C VAL A 55 5.61 -6.83 -29.18
N GLY A 56 5.13 -5.65 -29.57
CA GLY A 56 4.18 -5.47 -30.66
C GLY A 56 2.72 -5.29 -30.24
N ASP A 57 2.37 -5.56 -28.98
CA ASP A 57 1.03 -5.31 -28.46
C ASP A 57 0.68 -3.82 -28.51
N LEU A 58 -0.59 -3.50 -28.79
CA LEU A 58 -1.13 -2.15 -28.69
C LEU A 58 -1.70 -1.94 -27.29
N VAL A 59 -1.20 -0.91 -26.60
CA VAL A 59 -1.57 -0.58 -25.23
C VAL A 59 -2.01 0.88 -25.13
N LEU A 60 -2.84 1.15 -24.12
CA LEU A 60 -3.24 2.49 -23.74
C LEU A 60 -2.50 2.88 -22.45
N TYR A 61 -2.03 4.12 -22.39
CA TYR A 61 -1.36 4.67 -21.23
C TYR A 61 -2.35 5.47 -20.38
N GLN A 62 -2.53 5.11 -19.12
CA GLN A 62 -3.40 5.85 -18.21
C GLN A 62 -2.76 7.18 -17.81
N ASN A 63 -3.50 8.27 -17.97
CA ASN A 63 -3.05 9.60 -17.58
C ASN A 63 -3.38 9.84 -16.09
N PHE A 64 -2.36 9.84 -15.24
CA PHE A 64 -2.50 10.06 -13.78
C PHE A 64 -2.46 11.54 -13.37
N SER A 65 -2.53 12.48 -14.33
CA SER A 65 -2.41 13.91 -14.04
C SER A 65 -3.63 14.46 -13.28
N TYR A 66 -3.36 15.08 -12.12
CA TYR A 66 -4.28 15.89 -11.31
C TYR A 66 -3.57 17.23 -11.02
N PRO A 67 -4.24 18.41 -11.04
CA PRO A 67 -5.68 18.64 -10.89
C PRO A 67 -6.44 18.97 -12.18
N ASN A 68 -5.75 19.15 -13.31
CA ASN A 68 -6.34 19.69 -14.55
C ASN A 68 -6.79 18.62 -15.56
N SER A 69 -7.08 17.39 -15.11
CA SER A 69 -7.83 16.44 -15.94
C SER A 69 -9.27 16.94 -16.01
N SER A 70 -9.61 17.63 -17.10
CA SER A 70 -10.97 18.11 -17.28
C SER A 70 -11.92 16.91 -17.39
N LYS A 71 -13.18 17.07 -16.95
CA LYS A 71 -14.18 15.97 -16.97
C LYS A 71 -14.37 15.32 -18.34
N LEU A 72 -14.00 16.00 -19.42
CA LEU A 72 -14.16 15.56 -20.81
C LEU A 72 -12.86 15.00 -21.42
N GLN A 73 -11.74 15.07 -20.72
CA GLN A 73 -10.49 14.50 -21.21
C GLN A 73 -10.48 12.98 -21.04
N SER A 74 -9.98 12.29 -22.06
CA SER A 74 -9.81 10.85 -22.00
C SER A 74 -8.86 10.49 -20.84
N PRO A 75 -9.21 9.52 -19.98
CA PRO A 75 -8.32 9.04 -18.94
C PRO A 75 -7.14 8.23 -19.52
N TYR A 76 -7.17 7.90 -20.80
CA TYR A 76 -6.15 7.11 -21.49
C TYR A 76 -5.64 7.80 -22.76
N ASN A 77 -4.34 7.68 -23.00
CA ASN A 77 -3.65 8.12 -24.22
C ASN A 77 -3.22 6.91 -25.06
N GLY A 78 -3.27 7.04 -26.38
CA GLY A 78 -2.77 6.00 -27.30
C GLY A 78 -3.70 5.78 -28.51
N PRO A 79 -3.53 4.66 -29.25
CA PRO A 79 -2.78 3.46 -28.90
C PRO A 79 -1.26 3.55 -29.14
N PHE A 80 -0.47 2.95 -28.25
CA PHE A 80 0.99 2.83 -28.36
C PHE A 80 1.40 1.38 -28.58
N LYS A 81 2.48 1.17 -29.34
CA LYS A 81 3.05 -0.16 -29.57
C LYS A 81 4.17 -0.44 -28.57
N VAL A 82 4.13 -1.60 -27.92
CA VAL A 82 5.22 -2.03 -27.04
C VAL A 82 6.46 -2.36 -27.88
N VAL A 83 7.53 -1.58 -27.74
CA VAL A 83 8.77 -1.74 -28.52
C VAL A 83 9.70 -2.78 -27.92
N ARG A 84 9.86 -2.79 -26.59
CA ARG A 84 10.75 -3.70 -25.88
C ARG A 84 10.32 -3.90 -24.43
N LYS A 85 10.57 -5.10 -23.89
CA LYS A 85 10.41 -5.40 -22.46
C LYS A 85 11.79 -5.26 -21.78
N LEU A 86 11.87 -4.43 -20.75
CA LEU A 86 13.12 -4.17 -20.02
C LEU A 86 13.32 -5.12 -18.82
N SER A 87 12.22 -5.54 -18.20
CA SER A 87 12.24 -6.48 -17.08
C SER A 87 12.38 -7.91 -17.60
N LYS A 88 13.32 -8.68 -17.04
CA LYS A 88 13.37 -10.12 -17.21
C LYS A 88 12.34 -10.73 -16.26
N GLU A 89 11.31 -11.36 -16.81
CA GLU A 89 10.54 -12.34 -16.04
C GLU A 89 11.40 -13.59 -15.96
N GLU A 90 12.07 -13.82 -14.82
CA GLU A 90 12.64 -15.13 -14.54
C GLU A 90 11.49 -16.08 -14.18
N LEU A 91 11.42 -17.17 -14.95
CA LEU A 91 10.43 -18.25 -14.88
C LEU A 91 10.54 -19.07 -13.59
#